data_AF-J0WJ55-F1
#
_entry.id   AF-J0WJ55-F1
#
_cell.length_a   1.000
_cell.length_b   1.000
_cell.length_c   1.000
_cell.angle_alpha   90.00
_cell.angle_beta   90.00
_cell.angle_gamma   90.00
#
_symmetry.space_group_name_H-M   'P 1'
#
loop_
_entity.id
_entity.type
_entity.pdbx_description
1 polymer ?
#
loop_
_entity_poly.entity_id
_entity_poly.type
_entity_poly.pdbx_seq_one_letter_code
_entity_poly.pdbx_strand_id
1 'polypeptide(L)' 'MMELVADTLFDPTIEIIPPEETKEQPDGRVCLCCQRRCRWMDDDGCGICEECLAS' A
#
# COMPACT_ATOMS: atom_id res chain seq x y z
N MET A 1 -10.38 -30.33 4.34
CA MET A 1 -10.74 -28.92 4.10
C MET A 1 -10.83 -28.25 5.44
N MET A 2 -10.02 -27.22 5.69
CA MET A 2 -10.04 -26.47 6.95
C MET A 2 -10.97 -25.29 6.73
N GLU A 3 -12.21 -25.41 7.20
CA GLU A 3 -13.12 -24.27 7.30
C GLU A 3 -12.54 -23.33 8.36
N LEU A 4 -11.93 -22.24 7.91
CA LEU A 4 -11.55 -21.13 8.77
C LEU A 4 -12.86 -20.53 9.30
N VAL A 5 -13.19 -20.84 10.55
CA VAL A 5 -14.32 -20.26 11.29
C VAL A 5 -14.13 -18.75 11.40
N ALA A 6 -14.71 -18.02 10.46
CA ALA A 6 -14.62 -16.56 10.36
C ALA A 6 -15.24 -15.82 11.56
N ASP A 7 -16.12 -16.49 12.31
CA ASP A 7 -16.79 -15.93 13.50
C ASP A 7 -15.83 -15.55 14.63
N THR A 8 -14.63 -16.14 14.71
CA THR A 8 -13.61 -15.75 15.71
C THR A 8 -12.63 -14.69 15.22
N LEU A 9 -12.71 -14.27 13.95
CA LEU A 9 -11.75 -13.33 13.34
C LEU A 9 -12.26 -11.89 13.31
N PHE A 10 -13.57 -11.68 13.44
CA PHE A 10 -14.19 -10.36 13.47
C PHE A 10 -14.64 -10.05 14.89
N ASP A 11 -13.70 -9.65 15.75
CA ASP A 11 -14.04 -9.06 17.04
C ASP A 11 -14.48 -7.61 16.82
N PRO A 12 -15.78 -7.27 17.03
CA PRO A 12 -16.31 -5.92 16.82
C PRO A 12 -15.78 -4.91 17.84
N THR A 13 -15.03 -5.35 18.85
CA THR A 13 -14.41 -4.51 19.88
C THR A 13 -12.97 -4.10 19.53
N ILE A 14 -12.43 -4.54 18.40
CA ILE A 14 -11.13 -4.08 17.90
C ILE A 14 -11.27 -2.70 17.27
N GLU A 15 -10.60 -1.71 17.86
CA GLU A 15 -10.48 -0.37 17.31
C GLU A 15 -9.23 -0.25 16.42
N ILE A 16 -9.39 0.25 15.19
CA ILE A 16 -8.27 0.55 14.29
C ILE A 16 -7.78 1.97 14.63
N ILE A 17 -6.64 2.07 15.30
CA ILE A 17 -6.02 3.36 15.59
C ILE A 17 -5.21 3.81 14.36
N PRO A 18 -5.52 4.97 13.74
CA PRO A 18 -4.73 5.48 12.63
C PRO A 18 -3.31 5.84 13.11
N PRO A 19 -2.29 5.72 12.26
CA PRO A 19 -0.94 6.15 12.60
C PRO A 19 -0.93 7.67 12.87
N GLU A 20 0.01 8.13 13.70
CA GLU A 20 0.21 9.56 13.93
C GLU A 20 0.48 10.28 12.60
N GLU A 21 -0.23 11.39 12.36
CA GLU A 21 -0.02 12.21 11.15
C GLU A 21 1.38 12.83 11.15
N THR A 22 2.35 12.11 10.62
CA THR A 22 3.61 12.71 10.18
C THR A 22 3.32 13.51 8.91
N LYS A 23 3.37 14.85 8.99
CA LYS A 23 3.08 15.79 7.89
C LYS A 23 4.01 15.69 6.66
N GLU A 24 4.82 14.64 6.57
CA GLU A 24 5.96 14.57 5.66
C GLU A 24 6.09 13.19 5.00
N GLN A 25 4.98 12.53 4.67
CA GLN A 25 5.08 11.56 3.58
C GLN A 25 5.07 12.37 2.28
N PRO A 26 6.20 12.51 1.57
CA PRO A 26 6.16 13.14 0.27
C PRO A 26 5.17 12.34 -0.58
N ASP A 27 4.22 13.04 -1.21
CA ASP A 27 3.15 12.47 -2.04
C ASP A 27 3.64 11.61 -3.23
N GLY A 28 4.93 11.27 -3.31
CA GLY A 28 5.49 10.46 -4.36
C GLY A 28 6.47 9.43 -3.82
N ARG A 29 6.23 8.18 -4.18
CA ARG A 29 7.20 7.09 -4.02
C ARG A 29 8.24 7.19 -5.14
N VAL A 30 9.45 6.71 -4.89
CA VAL A 30 10.53 6.71 -5.89
C VAL A 30 10.42 5.45 -6.73
N CYS A 31 10.33 5.59 -8.05
CA CYS A 31 10.33 4.47 -8.98
C CYS A 31 11.70 3.76 -8.95
N LEU A 32 11.70 2.44 -8.76
CA LEU A 32 12.93 1.64 -8.72
C LEU A 32 13.67 1.56 -10.08
N CYS A 33 12.95 1.78 -11.19
CA CYS A 33 13.52 1.74 -12.53
C CYS A 33 14.21 3.06 -12.92
N CYS A 34 13.51 4.19 -12.83
CA CYS A 34 14.01 5.48 -13.31
C CYS A 34 14.40 6.46 -12.19
N GLN A 35 14.26 6.08 -10.92
CA GLN A 35 14.59 6.88 -9.73
C GLN A 35 13.83 8.22 -9.62
N ARG A 36 12.77 8.42 -10.41
CA ARG A 36 11.90 9.59 -10.33
C ARG A 36 10.85 9.41 -9.24
N ARG A 37 10.46 10.50 -8.58
CA ARG A 37 9.28 10.50 -7.69
C ARG A 37 8.02 10.52 -8.53
N CYS A 38 7.16 9.54 -8.32
CA CYS A 38 5.88 9.41 -9.01
C CYS A 38 4.75 9.33 -7.98
N ARG A 39 3.67 10.08 -8.23
CA ARG A 39 2.44 10.03 -7.43
C ARG A 39 1.67 8.73 -7.66
N TRP A 40 1.78 8.18 -8.86
CA TRP A 40 1.18 6.92 -9.26
C TRP A 40 2.27 5.86 -9.45
N MET A 41 2.05 4.72 -8.82
CA MET A 41 2.84 3.51 -8.96
C MET A 41 1.94 2.41 -9.49
N ASP A 42 2.59 1.34 -9.93
CA ASP A 42 1.95 0.12 -10.35
C ASP A 42 0.97 -0.44 -9.30
N ASP A 43 -0.15 -1.00 -9.78
CA ASP A 43 -1.20 -1.58 -8.94
C ASP A 43 -0.71 -2.76 -8.10
N ASP A 44 0.36 -3.44 -8.53
CA ASP A 44 0.98 -4.56 -7.81
C ASP A 44 1.89 -4.08 -6.65
N GLY A 45 2.14 -2.77 -6.55
CA GLY A 45 2.96 -2.16 -5.49
C GLY A 45 4.45 -2.55 -5.53
N CYS A 46 4.96 -3.01 -6.68
CA CYS A 46 6.37 -3.40 -6.83
C CYS A 46 7.32 -2.19 -6.83
N GLY A 47 6.79 -0.99 -6.97
CA GLY A 47 7.57 0.24 -6.88
C GLY A 47 8.04 0.77 -8.23
N ILE A 48 7.31 0.46 -9.31
CA ILE A 48 7.62 0.91 -10.67
C ILE A 48 6.50 1.88 -11.12
N CYS A 49 6.85 2.92 -11.88
CA CYS A 49 5.85 3.83 -12.42
C CYS A 49 5.24 3.30 -13.73
N GLU A 50 4.01 3.70 -14.01
CA GLU A 50 3.26 3.35 -15.23
C GLU A 50 4.06 3.59 -16.52
N GLU A 51 4.84 4.69 -16.58
CA GLU A 51 5.67 5.01 -17.75
C GLU A 51 6.74 3.93 -18.02
N CYS A 52 7.35 3.39 -16.96
CA CYS A 52 8.38 2.36 -17.06
C CYS A 52 7.79 0.98 -17.32
N LEU A 53 6.54 0.74 -16.91
CA LEU A 53 5.80 -0.49 -17.19
C LEU A 53 5.28 -0.57 -18.63
N ALA A 54 4.91 0.58 -19.20
CA ALA A 54 4.44 0.67 -20.58
C ALA A 54 5.57 0.67 -21.64
N SER A 55 6.83 0.56 -21.21
CA SER A 55 8.04 0.61 -22.07
C SER A 55 8.48 -0.75 -22.59
#